data_AF-A0A0H3K6B8-F1
#
_entry.id   AF-A0A0H3K6B8-F1
#
_cell.length_a   1.000
_cell.length_b   1.000
_cell.length_c   1.000
_cell.angle_alpha   90.00
_cell.angle_beta   90.00
_cell.angle_gamma   90.00
#
_symmetry.space_group_name_H-M   'P 1'
#
loop_
_entity.id
_entity.type
_entity.pdbx_description
1 polymer ?
#
loop_
_entity_poly.entity_id
_entity_poly.type
_entity_poly.pdbx_seq_one_letter_code
_entity_poly.pdbx_strand_id
1 'polypeptide(L)' 'MLFVILVLYVTGIAFILLSVFGSKTEGLSTKHTLYTIGSAIITIAIFISIGYAIQYLTAALYGL' A
#
# COMPACT_ATOMS: atom_id res chain seq x y z
N MET A 1 -9.03 0.94 -11.60
CA MET A 1 -8.21 1.61 -10.56
C MET A 1 -8.48 1.07 -9.16
N LEU A 2 -9.72 1.10 -8.67
CA LEU A 2 -10.07 0.71 -7.28
C LEU A 2 -9.58 -0.69 -6.88
N PHE A 3 -9.74 -1.69 -7.76
CA PHE A 3 -9.23 -3.04 -7.49
C PHE A 3 -7.71 -3.08 -7.28
N VAL A 4 -6.94 -2.35 -8.10
CA VAL A 4 -5.48 -2.27 -7.97
C VAL A 4 -5.09 -1.62 -6.65
N ILE A 5 -5.75 -0.52 -6.28
CA ILE A 5 -5.54 0.16 -4.99
C ILE A 5 -5.79 -0.82 -3.83
N LEU A 6 -6.90 -1.57 -3.87
CA LEU A 6 -7.25 -2.55 -2.84
C LEU A 6 -6.18 -3.64 -2.71
N VAL A 7 -5.73 -4.22 -3.84
CA VAL A 7 -4.69 -5.27 -3.86
C VAL A 7 -3.39 -4.75 -3.24
N LEU A 8 -3.00 -3.51 -3.56
CA LEU A 8 -1.79 -2.91 -2.98
C LEU A 8 -1.92 -2.72 -1.46
N TYR A 9 -3.07 -2.25 -0.97
CA TYR A 9 -3.30 -2.13 0.48
C TYR A 9 -3.20 -3.49 1.18
N VAL A 10 -3.90 -4.51 0.66
CA VAL A 10 -3.88 -5.86 1.24
C VAL A 10 -2.47 -6.43 1.25
N THR A 11 -1.74 -6.27 0.15
CA THR A 11 -0.36 -6.78 0.02
C THR A 11 0.58 -6.06 0.98
N GLY A 12 0.53 -4.72 1.05
CA GLY A 12 1.38 -3.94 1.95
C GLY A 12 1.12 -4.27 3.43
N ILE A 13 -0.15 -4.42 3.82
CA ILE A 13 -0.53 -4.85 5.17
C ILE A 13 -0.02 -6.28 5.45
N ALA A 14 -0.14 -7.21 4.50
CA ALA A 14 0.36 -8.57 4.68
C ALA A 14 1.87 -8.60 4.96
N PHE A 15 2.68 -7.80 4.25
CA PHE A 15 4.12 -7.68 4.50
C PHE A 15 4.43 -7.09 5.89
N ILE A 16 3.68 -6.07 6.32
CA ILE A 16 3.83 -5.48 7.66
C ILE A 16 3.42 -6.49 8.74
N LEU A 17 2.35 -7.25 8.54
CA LEU A 17 1.95 -8.29 9.48
C LEU A 17 3.00 -9.41 9.55
N LEU A 18 3.57 -9.79 8.41
CA LEU A 18 4.64 -10.78 8.37
C LEU A 18 5.91 -10.29 9.09
N SER A 19 6.23 -9.00 9.05
CA SER A 19 7.38 -8.47 9.81
C SER A 19 7.18 -8.53 11.33
N VAL A 20 5.94 -8.34 11.80
CA VAL A 20 5.59 -8.33 13.23
C VAL A 20 5.40 -9.75 13.77
N PHE A 21 4.63 -10.58 13.04
CA PHE A 21 4.21 -11.92 13.48
C PHE A 21 5.00 -13.05 12.82
N GLY A 22 5.96 -12.74 11.94
CA GLY A 22 6.87 -13.70 11.32
C GLY A 22 7.72 -14.44 12.35
N SER A 23 8.37 -15.51 11.88
CA SER A 23 9.01 -16.50 12.75
C SER A 23 9.93 -15.84 13.78
N LYS A 24 9.97 -16.40 15.01
CA LYS A 24 10.92 -15.98 16.04
C LYS A 24 12.38 -16.23 15.66
N THR A 25 12.61 -17.02 14.61
CA THR A 25 13.94 -17.32 14.05
C THR A 25 14.37 -16.33 12.96
N GLU A 26 13.47 -15.46 12.48
CA GLU A 26 13.84 -14.45 11.50
C GLU A 26 14.64 -13.32 12.17
N GLY A 27 15.79 -13.00 11.57
CA GLY A 27 16.66 -11.94 12.05
C GLY A 27 16.00 -10.56 11.98
N LEU A 28 16.44 -9.64 12.85
CA LEU A 28 15.94 -8.26 12.91
C LEU A 28 15.99 -7.56 11.54
N SER A 29 17.03 -7.83 10.75
CA SER A 29 17.19 -7.31 9.39
C SER A 29 16.03 -7.71 8.47
N THR A 30 15.65 -9.00 8.46
CA THR A 30 14.54 -9.51 7.64
C THR A 30 13.22 -8.85 8.02
N LYS A 31 12.95 -8.72 9.33
CA LYS A 31 11.73 -8.06 9.82
C LYS A 31 11.69 -6.59 9.40
N HIS A 32 12.79 -5.87 9.54
CA HIS A 32 12.88 -4.49 9.09
C HIS A 32 12.66 -4.37 7.57
N THR A 33 13.30 -5.22 6.77
CA THR A 33 13.11 -5.25 5.31
C THR A 33 11.65 -5.48 4.92
N LEU A 34 10.98 -6.47 5.53
CA LEU A 34 9.56 -6.75 5.28
C LEU A 34 8.67 -5.54 5.63
N TYR A 35 8.94 -4.89 6.77
CA TYR A 35 8.23 -3.69 7.18
C TYR A 35 8.45 -2.53 6.19
N THR A 36 9.70 -2.31 5.75
CA THR A 36 10.03 -1.27 4.76
C THR A 36 9.33 -1.52 3.43
N ILE A 37 9.35 -2.76 2.93
CA ILE A 37 8.68 -3.13 1.67
C ILE A 37 7.16 -2.92 1.79
N GLY A 38 6.54 -3.42 2.87
CA GLY A 38 5.11 -3.25 3.09
C GLY A 38 4.72 -1.77 3.19
N SER A 39 5.50 -0.96 3.90
CA SER A 39 5.28 0.48 4.01
C SER A 39 5.42 1.22 2.67
N ALA A 40 6.38 0.82 1.83
CA ALA A 40 6.55 1.38 0.49
C ALA A 40 5.35 1.07 -0.41
N ILE A 41 4.84 -0.17 -0.37
CA ILE A 41 3.64 -0.57 -1.12
C ILE A 41 2.41 0.25 -0.70
N ILE A 42 2.20 0.44 0.62
CA ILE A 42 1.13 1.29 1.15
C ILE A 42 1.28 2.73 0.66
N THR A 43 2.50 3.27 0.69
CA THR A 43 2.78 4.62 0.22
C THR A 43 2.40 4.81 -1.25
N ILE A 44 2.76 3.84 -2.10
CA ILE A 44 2.37 3.84 -3.52
C ILE A 44 0.85 3.79 -3.66
N ALA A 45 0.16 2.94 -2.88
CA ALA A 45 -1.30 2.85 -2.91
C ALA A 45 -1.97 4.18 -2.55
N ILE A 46 -1.43 4.92 -1.58
CA ILE A 46 -1.91 6.26 -1.18
C ILE A 46 -1.77 7.24 -2.35
N PHE A 47 -0.60 7.33 -2.99
CA PHE A 47 -0.39 8.25 -4.12
C PHE A 47 -1.33 7.93 -5.30
N ILE A 48 -1.54 6.66 -5.62
CA ILE A 48 -2.50 6.25 -6.65
C ILE A 48 -3.93 6.64 -6.25
N SER A 49 -4.29 6.48 -4.98
CA SER A 49 -5.61 6.87 -4.45
C SER A 49 -5.85 8.38 -4.58
N ILE A 50 -4.84 9.20 -4.25
CA ILE A 50 -4.89 10.66 -4.42
C ILE A 50 -5.07 11.02 -5.89
N GLY A 51 -4.26 10.43 -6.79
CA GLY A 51 -4.39 10.68 -8.23
C GLY A 51 -5.76 10.32 -8.77
N TYR A 52 -6.33 9.19 -8.33
CA TYR A 52 -7.67 8.76 -8.70
C TYR A 52 -8.77 9.71 -8.18
N ALA A 53 -8.63 10.19 -6.94
CA ALA A 53 -9.57 11.15 -6.36
C ALA A 53 -9.55 12.50 -7.12
N ILE A 54 -8.36 12.98 -7.50
CA ILE A 54 -8.22 14.20 -8.31
C ILE A 54 -8.88 14.01 -9.67
N GLN A 55 -8.64 12.88 -10.36
CA GLN A 55 -9.29 12.60 -11.64
C GLN A 55 -10.82 12.61 -11.54
N TYR A 56 -11.37 11.99 -10.50
CA TYR A 56 -12.81 11.94 -10.29
C TYR A 56 -13.40 13.33 -10.00
N LEU A 57 -12.72 14.12 -9.16
CA LEU A 57 -13.14 15.49 -8.85
C LEU A 57 -13.09 16.39 -10.11
N THR A 58 -12.04 16.28 -10.91
CA THR A 58 -11.92 17.00 -12.19
C THR A 58 -13.06 16.63 -13.13
N ALA A 59 -13.36 15.34 -13.32
CA ALA A 59 -14.48 14.91 -14.16
C ALA A 59 -15.82 15.50 -13.67
N ALA A 60 -16.07 15.47 -12.36
CA ALA A 60 -17.27 16.04 -11.76
C ALA A 60 -17.39 17.56 -11.91
N LEU A 61 -16.27 18.29 -11.83
CA LEU A 61 -16.24 19.76 -11.94
C LEU A 61 -16.40 20.24 -13.39
N TYR A 62 -15.84 19.51 -14.36
CA TYR A 62 -15.84 19.90 -15.76
C TYR A 62 -16.93 19.19 -16.60
N GLY A 63 -17.75 18.34 -15.98
CA GLY A 63 -18.89 17.69 -16.63
C GLY A 63 -18.51 16.75 -17.78
N LEU A 64 -17.29 16.18 -17.72
CA LEU A 64 -16.76 15.19 -18.67
C LEU A 64 -17.26 13.78 -18.34
#